data_AF-A0A1D3JXR7-F1
#
_entry.id   AF-A0A1D3JXR7-F1
#
_cell.length_a   1.000
_cell.length_b   1.000
_cell.length_c   1.000
_cell.angle_alpha   90.00
_cell.angle_beta   90.00
_cell.angle_gamma   90.00
#
_symmetry.space_group_name_H-M   'P 1'
#
loop_
_entity.id
_entity.type
_entity.pdbx_description
1 polymer ?
#
loop_
_entity_poly.entity_id
_entity_poly.type
_entity_poly.pdbx_seq_one_letter_code
_entity_poly.pdbx_strand_id
1 'polypeptide(L)'
;MSHNFKFLTLPHRSGEVANIFIHGYSAGHDIEDRCALSKCIPSSLHECINIFAFWPSGHWSQFDKLSSSSVAAMARLNIFAGTAAAVADRAVHFNTSRKRATAMGKTLLSQLEGYLLKHHPYVSKVNLVGHSLGGRVVVSALLNLLDKPTDHDLEIGDVLLMAAAAELSGDEARAIRKRTNCRLYNAYSKDDDVLRLNMGESSAGRQPIGNCKNVRMESFGHTDYWPRLEQVLRASGFHGYKSGLPASNQPQLIIKNPDPVVTDHFIYDLLELTSDRIRNQVAKHLRSSSWTTLETDHSLYLLTKEFQLLGGHCLANLARRRGLKYLQILLMLTEHYDLVDELHDCARVIEMEGLLISKGFHSSFGEGHVLASKQDIVQHLEVMSEKAYFEQVDALAASLTVTSYFSTPSAPAPVYRKAHSTLTSKNKELTLASATRLPSLTHLVSTERIKAAVTNLKSAVKPGYSALIPAVAILFYARLKLNNEGLL
;
A
#
# COMPACT_ATOMS: atom_id res chain seq x y z
N MET A 1 -16.46 2.26 -2.00
CA MET A 1 -15.17 1.53 -2.09
C MET A 1 -14.68 1.61 -3.52
N SER A 2 -13.41 1.96 -3.73
CA SER A 2 -12.81 2.07 -5.06
C SER A 2 -12.76 0.70 -5.75
N HIS A 3 -13.21 0.63 -7.01
CA HIS A 3 -13.11 -0.56 -7.86
C HIS A 3 -11.88 -0.47 -8.77
N ASN A 4 -10.78 0.12 -8.28
CA ASN A 4 -9.61 0.38 -9.07
C ASN A 4 -8.44 -0.50 -8.65
N PHE A 5 -7.76 -1.07 -9.64
CA PHE A 5 -6.47 -1.70 -9.44
C PHE A 5 -5.40 -0.63 -9.24
N LYS A 6 -4.49 -0.87 -8.30
CA LYS A 6 -3.20 -0.18 -8.25
C LYS A 6 -2.18 -1.07 -8.96
N PHE A 7 -1.83 -0.71 -10.19
CA PHE A 7 -0.80 -1.40 -10.94
C PHE A 7 0.59 -0.94 -10.53
N LEU A 8 1.51 -1.90 -10.40
CA LEU A 8 2.91 -1.65 -10.12
C LEU A 8 3.77 -2.45 -11.10
N THR A 9 4.52 -1.75 -11.94
CA THR A 9 5.57 -2.37 -12.75
C THR A 9 6.82 -2.60 -11.90
N LEU A 10 7.34 -3.82 -11.89
CA LEU A 10 8.58 -4.18 -11.22
C LEU A 10 9.82 -3.67 -11.98
N PRO A 11 10.98 -3.54 -11.31
CA PRO A 11 12.24 -3.21 -11.98
C PRO A 11 12.58 -4.21 -13.10
N HIS A 12 13.31 -3.74 -14.12
CA HIS A 12 13.65 -4.44 -15.37
C HIS A 12 12.50 -4.44 -16.40
N ARG A 13 12.53 -3.46 -17.30
CA ARG A 13 11.48 -3.16 -18.28
C ARG A 13 12.00 -3.46 -19.67
N SER A 14 11.66 -4.62 -20.21
CA SER A 14 11.90 -4.92 -21.63
C SER A 14 10.94 -5.98 -22.11
N GLY A 15 10.52 -5.87 -23.36
CA GLY A 15 9.73 -6.88 -24.06
C GLY A 15 8.31 -6.42 -24.42
N GLU A 16 7.74 -7.08 -25.42
CA GLU A 16 6.38 -6.83 -25.92
C GLU A 16 5.31 -7.63 -25.16
N VAL A 17 5.75 -8.45 -24.19
CA VAL A 17 4.90 -9.31 -23.37
C VAL A 17 4.96 -8.87 -21.91
N ALA A 18 3.80 -8.72 -21.28
CA ALA A 18 3.69 -8.42 -19.86
C ALA A 18 3.07 -9.58 -19.06
N ASN A 19 3.69 -9.96 -17.94
CA ASN A 19 3.13 -10.87 -16.95
C ASN A 19 2.41 -10.08 -15.86
N ILE A 20 1.12 -10.33 -15.70
CA ILE A 20 0.27 -9.65 -14.72
C ILE A 20 0.03 -10.60 -13.54
N PHE A 21 0.49 -10.21 -12.36
CA PHE A 21 0.35 -10.96 -11.12
C PHE A 21 -0.81 -10.41 -10.29
N ILE A 22 -1.80 -11.26 -10.02
CA ILE A 22 -2.98 -10.95 -9.20
C ILE A 22 -2.94 -11.80 -7.93
N HIS A 23 -2.78 -11.12 -6.79
CA HIS A 23 -2.66 -11.75 -5.48
C HIS A 23 -4.01 -12.21 -4.89
N GLY A 24 -3.92 -13.10 -3.90
CA GLY A 24 -5.04 -13.64 -3.15
C GLY A 24 -5.54 -12.75 -2.00
N TYR A 25 -6.47 -13.30 -1.22
CA TYR A 25 -6.93 -12.71 0.04
C TYR A 25 -5.77 -12.56 1.03
N SER A 26 -5.72 -11.47 1.79
CA SER A 26 -4.65 -11.13 2.75
C SER A 26 -3.26 -10.91 2.16
N ALA A 27 -2.93 -11.45 0.99
CA ALA A 27 -1.72 -11.07 0.27
C ALA A 27 -1.89 -9.68 -0.35
N GLY A 28 -0.80 -8.91 -0.46
CA GLY A 28 -0.75 -7.59 -1.12
C GLY A 28 -1.62 -6.49 -0.49
N HIS A 29 -2.12 -6.72 0.74
CA HIS A 29 -3.02 -5.81 1.42
C HIS A 29 -2.31 -4.52 1.84
N ASP A 30 -1.12 -4.64 2.41
CA ASP A 30 -0.26 -3.53 2.79
C ASP A 30 1.06 -3.53 2.01
N ILE A 31 1.89 -2.51 2.25
CA ILE A 31 3.16 -2.37 1.53
C ILE A 31 4.17 -3.46 1.93
N GLU A 32 4.10 -4.03 3.13
CA GLU A 32 5.01 -5.10 3.58
C GLU A 32 4.73 -6.36 2.75
N ASP A 33 3.44 -6.71 2.60
CA ASP A 33 3.00 -7.80 1.75
C ASP A 33 3.36 -7.57 0.28
N ARG A 34 3.18 -6.34 -0.23
CA ARG A 34 3.51 -5.99 -1.62
C ARG A 34 5.01 -6.17 -1.89
N CYS A 35 5.87 -5.81 -0.94
CA CYS A 35 7.32 -6.03 -1.02
C CYS A 35 7.69 -7.51 -0.86
N ALA A 36 7.00 -8.26 0.00
CA ALA A 36 7.22 -9.70 0.13
C ALA A 36 6.86 -10.44 -1.18
N LEU A 37 5.76 -10.04 -1.83
CA LEU A 37 5.33 -10.59 -3.12
C LEU A 37 6.31 -10.26 -4.24
N SER A 38 6.86 -9.04 -4.30
CA SER A 38 7.82 -8.67 -5.34
C SER A 38 9.10 -9.52 -5.29
N LYS A 39 9.56 -9.87 -4.08
CA LYS A 39 10.72 -10.76 -3.85
C LYS A 39 10.48 -12.20 -4.31
N CYS A 40 9.22 -12.60 -4.47
CA CYS A 40 8.86 -13.94 -4.93
C CYS A 40 8.95 -14.09 -6.45
N ILE A 41 9.08 -13.00 -7.22
CA ILE A 41 9.14 -13.05 -8.69
C ILE A 41 10.53 -13.52 -9.13
N PRO A 42 10.64 -14.69 -9.79
CA PRO A 42 11.93 -15.23 -10.23
C PRO A 42 12.65 -14.33 -11.23
N SER A 43 13.98 -14.33 -11.16
CA SER A 43 14.79 -13.49 -12.03
C SER A 43 14.73 -13.85 -13.51
N SER A 44 14.41 -15.10 -13.83
CA SER A 44 14.21 -15.57 -15.21
C SER A 44 12.97 -14.98 -15.89
N LEU A 45 12.07 -14.32 -15.15
CA LEU A 45 10.96 -13.55 -15.71
C LEU A 45 11.34 -12.10 -16.03
N HIS A 46 12.56 -11.64 -15.71
CA HIS A 46 12.97 -10.25 -15.94
C HIS A 46 13.13 -9.85 -17.42
N GLU A 47 13.13 -10.80 -18.36
CA GLU A 47 13.08 -10.51 -19.81
C GLU A 47 11.67 -10.09 -20.29
N CYS A 48 10.67 -10.15 -19.40
CA CYS A 48 9.32 -9.64 -19.64
C CYS A 48 9.01 -8.48 -18.70
N ILE A 49 8.01 -7.68 -19.07
CA ILE A 49 7.46 -6.69 -18.16
C ILE A 49 6.63 -7.40 -17.09
N ASN A 50 7.00 -7.26 -15.82
CA ASN A 50 6.26 -7.86 -14.71
C ASN A 50 5.46 -6.80 -13.97
N ILE A 51 4.14 -6.98 -13.88
CA ILE A 51 3.21 -6.01 -13.29
C ILE A 51 2.41 -6.71 -12.21
N PHE A 52 2.39 -6.16 -11.00
CA PHE A 52 1.39 -6.51 -10.00
C PHE A 52 0.12 -5.69 -10.21
N ALA A 53 -1.03 -6.36 -10.14
CA ALA A 53 -2.34 -5.72 -10.11
C ALA A 53 -2.90 -5.83 -8.68
N PHE A 54 -2.58 -4.83 -7.85
CA PHE A 54 -3.09 -4.80 -6.48
C PHE A 54 -4.55 -4.39 -6.46
N TRP A 55 -5.37 -5.15 -5.74
CA TRP A 55 -6.80 -4.91 -5.57
C TRP A 55 -7.15 -4.94 -4.09
N PRO A 56 -8.26 -4.33 -3.66
CA PRO A 56 -8.64 -4.28 -2.25
C PRO A 56 -9.14 -5.67 -1.77
N SER A 57 -8.21 -6.62 -1.65
CA SER A 57 -8.47 -8.01 -1.30
C SER A 57 -8.96 -8.18 0.14
N GLY A 58 -8.59 -7.24 1.02
CA GLY A 58 -8.84 -7.30 2.46
C GLY A 58 -7.90 -8.28 3.17
N HIS A 59 -7.88 -8.23 4.50
CA HIS A 59 -6.98 -9.05 5.31
C HIS A 59 -7.73 -9.81 6.42
N TRP A 60 -7.27 -11.02 6.76
CA TRP A 60 -7.95 -11.90 7.73
C TRP A 60 -7.97 -11.33 9.14
N SER A 61 -6.97 -10.54 9.53
CA SER A 61 -6.89 -9.89 10.85
C SER A 61 -7.62 -8.55 10.93
N GLN A 62 -8.10 -8.00 9.81
CA GLN A 62 -8.70 -6.67 9.78
C GLN A 62 -10.15 -6.72 10.25
N PHE A 63 -10.45 -6.12 11.38
CA PHE A 63 -11.81 -5.92 11.88
C PHE A 63 -12.20 -4.46 11.72
N ASP A 64 -13.36 -4.19 11.14
CA ASP A 64 -13.91 -2.84 11.12
C ASP A 64 -14.23 -2.36 12.56
N LYS A 65 -14.28 -1.04 12.79
CA LYS A 65 -14.56 -0.46 14.13
C LYS A 65 -15.86 -0.98 14.75
N LEU A 66 -16.88 -1.24 13.93
CA LEU A 66 -18.16 -1.83 14.38
C LEU A 66 -18.04 -3.32 14.70
N SER A 67 -17.18 -4.04 13.99
CA SER A 67 -16.95 -5.47 14.20
C SER A 67 -16.07 -5.72 15.43
N SER A 68 -14.99 -4.96 15.57
CA SER A 68 -14.14 -5.00 16.76
C SER A 68 -14.91 -4.64 18.04
N SER A 69 -15.82 -3.65 17.98
CA SER A 69 -16.66 -3.28 19.13
C SER A 69 -17.71 -4.36 19.45
N SER A 70 -18.29 -5.01 18.44
CA SER A 70 -19.26 -6.09 18.65
C SER A 70 -18.60 -7.36 19.19
N VAL A 71 -17.44 -7.75 18.65
CA VAL A 71 -16.63 -8.88 19.16
C VAL A 71 -16.21 -8.62 20.60
N ALA A 72 -15.72 -7.41 20.92
CA ALA A 72 -15.36 -7.05 22.28
C ALA A 72 -16.56 -7.02 23.23
N ALA A 73 -17.73 -6.54 22.77
CA ALA A 73 -18.96 -6.55 23.56
C ALA A 73 -19.43 -7.99 23.86
N MET A 74 -19.38 -8.88 22.87
CA MET A 74 -19.74 -10.29 23.05
C MET A 74 -18.73 -11.04 23.93
N ALA A 75 -17.43 -10.75 23.79
CA ALA A 75 -16.40 -11.33 24.64
C ALA A 75 -16.54 -10.91 26.12
N ARG A 76 -17.06 -9.71 26.39
CA ARG A 76 -17.40 -9.25 27.75
C ARG A 76 -18.56 -10.03 28.37
N LEU A 77 -19.48 -10.55 27.55
CA LEU A 77 -20.55 -11.43 28.02
C LEU A 77 -20.05 -12.85 28.24
N ASN A 78 -19.31 -13.39 27.26
CA ASN A 78 -18.70 -14.71 27.32
C ASN A 78 -17.59 -14.82 26.25
N ILE A 79 -16.42 -15.32 26.63
CA ILE A 79 -15.28 -15.53 25.71
C ILE A 79 -15.67 -16.41 24.52
N PHE A 80 -16.49 -17.44 24.72
CA PHE A 80 -16.99 -18.29 23.64
C PHE A 80 -17.94 -17.54 22.68
N ALA A 81 -18.77 -16.63 23.21
CA ALA A 81 -19.63 -15.78 22.38
C ALA A 81 -18.80 -14.78 21.56
N GLY A 82 -17.75 -14.19 22.15
CA GLY A 82 -16.79 -13.36 21.43
C GLY A 82 -16.06 -14.12 20.31
N THR A 83 -15.66 -15.36 20.58
CA THR A 83 -15.01 -16.23 19.60
C THR A 83 -15.96 -16.59 18.44
N ALA A 84 -17.20 -16.97 18.76
CA ALA A 84 -18.22 -17.27 17.75
C ALA A 84 -18.54 -16.04 16.88
N ALA A 85 -18.66 -14.86 17.50
CA ALA A 85 -18.85 -13.59 16.78
C ALA A 85 -17.67 -13.28 15.85
N ALA A 86 -16.43 -13.48 16.30
CA ALA A 86 -15.25 -13.31 15.46
C ALA A 86 -15.27 -14.27 14.26
N VAL A 87 -15.57 -15.56 14.46
CA VAL A 87 -15.65 -16.55 13.37
C VAL A 87 -16.74 -16.17 12.36
N ALA A 88 -17.93 -15.77 12.83
CA ALA A 88 -19.04 -15.35 11.97
C ALA A 88 -18.66 -14.11 11.14
N ASP A 89 -18.07 -13.12 11.77
CA ASP A 89 -17.58 -11.92 11.10
C ASP A 89 -16.51 -12.25 10.04
N ARG A 90 -15.56 -13.14 10.34
CA ARG A 90 -14.56 -13.58 9.36
C ARG A 90 -15.18 -14.29 8.16
N ALA A 91 -16.22 -15.10 8.36
CA ALA A 91 -16.94 -15.75 7.27
C ALA A 91 -17.66 -14.73 6.36
N VAL A 92 -18.31 -13.72 6.95
CA VAL A 92 -18.95 -12.62 6.21
C VAL A 92 -17.92 -11.81 5.43
N HIS A 93 -16.81 -11.48 6.07
CA HIS A 93 -15.72 -10.72 5.45
C HIS A 93 -15.09 -11.46 4.26
N PHE A 94 -14.87 -12.77 4.39
CA PHE A 94 -14.39 -13.62 3.31
C PHE A 94 -15.39 -13.69 2.14
N ASN A 95 -16.68 -13.89 2.41
CA ASN A 95 -17.71 -13.90 1.36
C ASN A 95 -17.83 -12.54 0.65
N THR A 96 -17.68 -11.45 1.39
CA THR A 96 -17.66 -10.09 0.83
C THR A 96 -16.44 -9.91 -0.09
N SER A 97 -15.28 -10.43 0.33
CA SER A 97 -14.05 -10.42 -0.46
C SER A 97 -14.18 -11.27 -1.74
N ARG A 98 -14.89 -12.42 -1.68
CA ARG A 98 -15.23 -13.24 -2.87
C ARG A 98 -16.04 -12.45 -3.89
N LYS A 99 -17.15 -11.81 -3.45
CA LYS A 99 -17.99 -10.98 -4.33
C LYS A 99 -17.20 -9.82 -4.93
N ARG A 100 -16.34 -9.20 -4.13
CA ARG A 100 -15.44 -8.13 -4.57
C ARG A 100 -14.44 -8.60 -5.62
N ALA A 101 -13.85 -9.78 -5.45
CA ALA A 101 -12.94 -10.36 -6.44
C ALA A 101 -13.64 -10.56 -7.81
N THR A 102 -14.87 -11.05 -7.82
CA THR A 102 -15.68 -11.13 -9.05
C THR A 102 -15.94 -9.75 -9.64
N ALA A 103 -16.30 -8.75 -8.83
CA ALA A 103 -16.51 -7.38 -9.31
C ALA A 103 -15.24 -6.76 -9.91
N MET A 104 -14.09 -6.95 -9.25
CA MET A 104 -12.78 -6.49 -9.74
C MET A 104 -12.37 -7.20 -11.05
N GLY A 105 -12.68 -8.49 -11.20
CA GLY A 105 -12.40 -9.22 -12.44
C GLY A 105 -13.06 -8.58 -13.66
N LYS A 106 -14.30 -8.08 -13.51
CA LYS A 106 -15.03 -7.40 -14.59
C LYS A 106 -14.39 -6.09 -15.06
N THR A 107 -13.51 -5.49 -14.27
CA THR A 107 -12.81 -4.23 -14.62
C THR A 107 -11.32 -4.42 -14.91
N LEU A 108 -10.77 -5.64 -14.72
CA LEU A 108 -9.34 -5.90 -14.84
C LEU A 108 -8.79 -5.52 -16.21
N LEU A 109 -9.38 -6.04 -17.30
CA LEU A 109 -8.83 -5.86 -18.64
C LEU A 109 -8.88 -4.40 -19.10
N SER A 110 -9.99 -3.70 -18.85
CA SER A 110 -10.12 -2.29 -19.25
C SER A 110 -9.19 -1.36 -18.48
N GLN A 111 -9.00 -1.59 -17.18
CA GLN A 111 -8.05 -0.80 -16.39
C GLN A 111 -6.60 -1.13 -16.73
N LEU A 112 -6.30 -2.40 -17.01
CA LEU A 112 -4.98 -2.84 -17.43
C LEU A 112 -4.61 -2.24 -18.79
N GLU A 113 -5.53 -2.24 -19.75
CA GLU A 113 -5.32 -1.63 -21.07
C GLU A 113 -5.00 -0.13 -20.94
N GLY A 114 -5.77 0.62 -20.14
CA GLY A 114 -5.47 2.02 -19.86
C GLY A 114 -4.11 2.23 -19.18
N TYR A 115 -3.69 1.33 -18.30
CA TYR A 115 -2.36 1.36 -17.69
C TYR A 115 -1.25 1.07 -18.71
N LEU A 116 -1.42 0.03 -19.54
CA LEU A 116 -0.45 -0.35 -20.55
C LEU A 116 -0.30 0.74 -21.62
N LEU A 117 -1.39 1.32 -22.12
CA LEU A 117 -1.33 2.43 -23.07
C LEU A 117 -0.53 3.63 -22.54
N LYS A 118 -0.67 3.92 -21.24
CA LYS A 118 0.02 5.05 -20.61
C LYS A 118 1.50 4.76 -20.31
N HIS A 119 1.83 3.53 -19.89
CA HIS A 119 3.14 3.22 -19.31
C HIS A 119 4.01 2.30 -20.19
N HIS A 120 3.39 1.44 -21.00
CA HIS A 120 4.03 0.40 -21.82
C HIS A 120 3.30 0.24 -23.16
N PRO A 121 3.26 1.28 -24.03
CA PRO A 121 2.43 1.30 -25.24
C PRO A 121 2.82 0.26 -26.31
N TYR A 122 3.98 -0.39 -26.14
CA TYR A 122 4.50 -1.44 -27.02
C TYR A 122 4.11 -2.86 -26.59
N VAL A 123 3.42 -3.01 -25.44
CA VAL A 123 2.92 -4.32 -24.99
C VAL A 123 1.67 -4.69 -25.80
N SER A 124 1.78 -5.75 -26.59
CA SER A 124 0.68 -6.30 -27.39
C SER A 124 0.06 -7.56 -26.78
N LYS A 125 0.77 -8.21 -25.84
CA LYS A 125 0.35 -9.48 -25.25
C LYS A 125 0.52 -9.51 -23.74
N VAL A 126 -0.46 -10.05 -23.04
CA VAL A 126 -0.43 -10.24 -21.59
C VAL A 126 -0.61 -11.69 -21.17
N ASN A 127 0.15 -12.09 -20.16
CA ASN A 127 -0.09 -13.33 -19.43
C ASN A 127 -0.70 -13.00 -18.06
N LEU A 128 -1.68 -13.79 -17.62
CA LEU A 128 -2.39 -13.56 -16.36
C LEU A 128 -2.02 -14.65 -15.35
N VAL A 129 -1.52 -14.27 -14.18
CA VAL A 129 -1.16 -15.18 -13.09
C VAL A 129 -1.99 -14.83 -11.86
N GLY A 130 -2.94 -15.69 -11.52
CA GLY A 130 -3.87 -15.46 -10.41
C GLY A 130 -3.69 -16.49 -9.29
N HIS A 131 -3.44 -16.02 -8.06
CA HIS A 131 -3.40 -16.87 -6.87
C HIS A 131 -4.67 -16.74 -6.03
N SER A 132 -5.24 -17.85 -5.54
CA SER A 132 -6.38 -17.81 -4.60
C SER A 132 -7.54 -16.95 -5.14
N LEU A 133 -8.02 -15.94 -4.40
CA LEU A 133 -9.03 -14.98 -4.89
C LEU A 133 -8.56 -14.16 -6.10
N GLY A 134 -7.25 -13.95 -6.29
CA GLY A 134 -6.70 -13.40 -7.53
C GLY A 134 -6.96 -14.30 -8.74
N GLY A 135 -7.01 -15.63 -8.53
CA GLY A 135 -7.51 -16.58 -9.52
C GLY A 135 -8.98 -16.34 -9.87
N ARG A 136 -9.83 -15.97 -8.90
CA ARG A 136 -11.23 -15.58 -9.14
C ARG A 136 -11.33 -14.29 -9.95
N VAL A 137 -10.49 -13.30 -9.67
CA VAL A 137 -10.40 -12.07 -10.47
C VAL A 137 -10.11 -12.42 -11.93
N VAL A 138 -9.11 -13.27 -12.18
CA VAL A 138 -8.73 -13.73 -13.53
C VAL A 138 -9.86 -14.49 -14.22
N VAL A 139 -10.45 -15.50 -13.56
CA VAL A 139 -11.58 -16.27 -14.11
C VAL A 139 -12.74 -15.35 -14.44
N SER A 140 -13.10 -14.44 -13.54
CA SER A 140 -14.18 -13.49 -13.78
C SER A 140 -13.89 -12.51 -14.92
N ALA A 141 -12.64 -12.11 -15.12
CA ALA A 141 -12.25 -11.27 -16.25
C ALA A 141 -12.43 -11.99 -17.59
N LEU A 142 -12.01 -13.26 -17.65
CA LEU A 142 -12.11 -14.09 -18.85
C LEU A 142 -13.56 -14.46 -19.20
N LEU A 143 -14.39 -14.77 -18.20
CA LEU A 143 -15.81 -15.02 -18.42
C LEU A 143 -16.54 -13.75 -18.89
N ASN A 144 -16.22 -12.60 -18.29
CA ASN A 144 -16.80 -11.32 -18.73
C ASN A 144 -16.46 -10.97 -20.19
N LEU A 145 -15.31 -11.42 -20.70
CA LEU A 145 -14.93 -11.27 -22.12
C LEU A 145 -15.78 -12.15 -23.05
N LEU A 146 -16.28 -13.30 -22.57
CA LEU A 146 -17.22 -14.13 -23.33
C LEU A 146 -18.58 -13.45 -23.44
N ASP A 147 -19.07 -12.88 -22.34
CA ASP A 147 -20.37 -12.21 -22.28
C ASP A 147 -20.38 -10.86 -23.02
N LYS A 148 -19.26 -10.15 -22.97
CA LYS A 148 -19.07 -8.82 -23.55
C LYS A 148 -17.85 -8.83 -24.46
N PRO A 149 -17.99 -9.28 -25.71
CA PRO A 149 -16.91 -9.23 -26.67
C PRO A 149 -16.58 -7.76 -26.95
N THR A 150 -15.44 -7.32 -26.43
CA THR A 150 -14.82 -6.03 -26.73
C THR A 150 -13.76 -6.21 -27.81
N ASP A 151 -13.60 -5.22 -28.69
CA ASP A 151 -12.46 -5.10 -29.61
C ASP A 151 -11.23 -4.62 -28.83
N HIS A 152 -10.79 -5.40 -27.84
CA HIS A 152 -9.51 -5.13 -27.21
C HIS A 152 -8.41 -5.64 -28.12
N ASP A 153 -7.45 -4.78 -28.47
CA ASP A 153 -6.24 -5.13 -29.23
C ASP A 153 -5.27 -6.01 -28.41
N LEU A 154 -5.54 -6.19 -27.11
CA LEU A 154 -4.68 -6.88 -26.17
C LEU A 154 -4.83 -8.40 -26.25
N GLU A 155 -3.81 -9.10 -26.73
CA GLU A 155 -3.79 -10.57 -26.80
C GLU A 155 -3.59 -11.19 -25.41
N ILE A 156 -4.43 -12.17 -25.04
CA ILE A 156 -4.25 -12.95 -23.82
C ILE A 156 -3.47 -14.23 -24.15
N GLY A 157 -2.23 -14.30 -23.66
CA GLY A 157 -1.32 -15.44 -23.85
C GLY A 157 -1.56 -16.59 -22.88
N ASP A 158 -0.73 -16.68 -21.84
CA ASP A 158 -0.79 -17.74 -20.84
C ASP A 158 -1.60 -17.28 -19.62
N VAL A 159 -2.47 -18.16 -19.14
CA VAL A 159 -3.25 -17.93 -17.91
C VAL A 159 -2.90 -19.01 -16.91
N LEU A 160 -2.22 -18.64 -15.83
CA LEU A 160 -1.84 -19.55 -14.76
C LEU A 160 -2.71 -19.30 -13.51
N LEU A 161 -3.55 -20.27 -13.19
CA LEU A 161 -4.34 -20.30 -11.98
C LEU A 161 -3.59 -21.10 -10.90
N MET A 162 -3.24 -20.45 -9.80
CA MET A 162 -2.49 -21.03 -8.67
C MET A 162 -3.39 -21.13 -7.45
N ALA A 163 -3.72 -22.34 -7.00
CA ALA A 163 -4.66 -22.55 -5.89
C ALA A 163 -5.91 -21.66 -6.02
N ALA A 164 -6.49 -21.55 -7.22
CA ALA A 164 -7.53 -20.57 -7.49
C ALA A 164 -8.79 -20.84 -6.65
N ALA A 165 -9.22 -19.83 -5.90
CA ALA A 165 -10.42 -19.83 -5.08
C ALA A 165 -11.64 -19.41 -5.91
N ALA A 166 -11.86 -20.11 -7.01
CA ALA A 166 -12.92 -19.87 -7.98
C ALA A 166 -13.46 -21.21 -8.50
N GLU A 167 -14.75 -21.24 -8.82
CA GLU A 167 -15.32 -22.30 -9.63
C GLU A 167 -15.03 -22.02 -11.11
N LEU A 168 -14.61 -23.05 -11.84
CA LEU A 168 -14.41 -23.00 -13.29
C LEU A 168 -14.71 -24.38 -13.85
N SER A 169 -15.78 -24.49 -14.63
CA SER A 169 -16.15 -25.74 -15.31
C SER A 169 -15.28 -25.99 -16.54
N GLY A 170 -15.27 -27.26 -16.99
CA GLY A 170 -14.53 -27.62 -18.19
C GLY A 170 -15.10 -26.97 -19.46
N ASP A 171 -16.40 -26.68 -19.51
CA ASP A 171 -17.04 -26.06 -20.67
C ASP A 171 -16.77 -24.56 -20.74
N GLU A 172 -16.77 -23.88 -19.59
CA GLU A 172 -16.29 -22.49 -19.50
C GLU A 172 -14.83 -22.38 -19.91
N ALA A 173 -13.95 -23.27 -19.41
CA ALA A 173 -12.55 -23.30 -19.80
C ALA A 173 -12.37 -23.51 -21.32
N ARG A 174 -13.21 -24.36 -21.92
CA ARG A 174 -13.24 -24.57 -23.38
C ARG A 174 -13.68 -23.30 -24.13
N ALA A 175 -14.73 -22.64 -23.65
CA ALA A 175 -15.25 -21.41 -24.25
C ALA A 175 -14.21 -20.28 -24.21
N ILE A 176 -13.56 -20.08 -23.05
CA ILE A 176 -12.46 -19.13 -22.88
C ILE A 176 -11.36 -19.39 -23.91
N ARG A 177 -10.86 -20.63 -24.00
CA ARG A 177 -9.79 -20.99 -24.96
C ARG A 177 -10.18 -20.74 -26.41
N LYS A 178 -11.42 -21.04 -26.79
CA LYS A 178 -11.91 -20.77 -28.15
C LYS A 178 -11.96 -19.28 -28.47
N ARG A 179 -12.31 -18.43 -27.50
CA ARG A 179 -12.43 -16.97 -27.70
C ARG A 179 -11.07 -16.27 -27.73
N THR A 180 -10.16 -16.63 -26.82
CA THR A 180 -8.91 -15.88 -26.62
C THR A 180 -7.69 -16.55 -27.23
N ASN A 181 -7.80 -17.82 -27.64
CA ASN A 181 -6.67 -18.67 -28.04
C ASN A 181 -5.59 -18.82 -26.94
N CYS A 182 -5.93 -18.50 -25.68
CA CYS A 182 -4.99 -18.56 -24.57
C CYS A 182 -4.67 -20.00 -24.15
N ARG A 183 -3.54 -20.18 -23.45
CA ARG A 183 -3.20 -21.43 -22.76
C ARG A 183 -3.62 -21.33 -21.29
N LEU A 184 -4.60 -22.14 -20.89
CA LEU A 184 -5.07 -22.21 -19.50
C LEU A 184 -4.31 -23.30 -18.72
N TYR A 185 -3.62 -22.90 -17.65
CA TYR A 185 -2.94 -23.77 -16.71
C TYR A 185 -3.62 -23.71 -15.35
N ASN A 186 -3.82 -24.87 -14.74
CA ASN A 186 -4.36 -24.99 -13.38
C ASN A 186 -3.36 -25.71 -12.48
N ALA A 187 -2.63 -24.95 -11.67
CA ALA A 187 -1.74 -25.46 -10.63
C ALA A 187 -2.56 -25.65 -9.34
N TYR A 188 -2.86 -26.90 -9.03
CA TYR A 188 -3.78 -27.28 -7.95
C TYR A 188 -3.10 -28.20 -6.93
N SER A 189 -3.54 -28.16 -5.68
CA SER A 189 -3.09 -29.05 -4.61
C SER A 189 -4.27 -29.59 -3.82
N LYS A 190 -4.26 -30.89 -3.53
CA LYS A 190 -5.25 -31.51 -2.63
C LYS A 190 -4.94 -31.23 -1.15
N ASP A 191 -3.69 -30.87 -0.87
CA ASP A 191 -3.14 -30.58 0.46
C ASP A 191 -3.43 -29.11 0.87
N ASP A 192 -4.07 -28.33 0.00
CA ASP A 192 -4.55 -26.98 0.30
C ASP A 192 -5.84 -27.05 1.13
N ASP A 193 -5.68 -26.96 2.45
CA ASP A 193 -6.80 -26.97 3.39
C ASP A 193 -7.52 -25.62 3.52
N VAL A 194 -6.86 -24.51 3.17
CA VAL A 194 -7.48 -23.17 3.20
C VAL A 194 -8.63 -23.09 2.22
N LEU A 195 -8.48 -23.68 1.04
CA LEU A 195 -9.54 -23.73 0.04
C LEU A 195 -10.74 -24.61 0.43
N ARG A 196 -10.65 -25.44 1.48
CA ARG A 196 -11.84 -26.11 2.05
C ARG A 196 -12.78 -25.12 2.74
N LEU A 197 -12.24 -23.99 3.20
CA LEU A 197 -13.00 -22.92 3.83
C LEU A 197 -13.82 -22.11 2.81
N ASN A 198 -13.61 -22.33 1.51
CA ASN A 198 -14.44 -21.75 0.45
C ASN A 198 -15.79 -22.49 0.36
N MET A 199 -16.63 -22.31 1.39
CA MET A 199 -17.90 -23.00 1.53
C MET A 199 -18.82 -22.73 0.32
N GLY A 200 -19.41 -23.81 -0.20
CA GLY A 200 -20.44 -23.78 -1.25
C GLY A 200 -19.93 -23.79 -2.69
N GLU A 201 -18.62 -23.87 -2.94
CA GLU A 201 -18.08 -23.96 -4.31
C GLU A 201 -16.93 -24.98 -4.41
N SER A 202 -16.88 -25.72 -5.53
CA SER A 202 -15.76 -26.60 -5.81
C SER A 202 -14.59 -25.82 -6.44
N SER A 203 -13.61 -25.48 -5.61
CA SER A 203 -12.52 -24.58 -5.99
C SER A 203 -11.54 -25.23 -6.98
N ALA A 204 -11.30 -24.56 -8.10
CA ALA A 204 -10.30 -24.88 -9.13
C ALA A 204 -8.94 -25.27 -8.54
N GLY A 205 -8.52 -24.59 -7.48
CA GLY A 205 -7.24 -24.82 -6.80
C GLY A 205 -7.09 -26.16 -6.07
N ARG A 206 -8.16 -26.96 -5.92
CA ARG A 206 -8.11 -28.28 -5.24
C ARG A 206 -8.34 -29.46 -6.16
N GLN A 207 -8.66 -29.23 -7.43
CA GLN A 207 -9.07 -30.30 -8.35
C GLN A 207 -8.66 -29.99 -9.80
N PRO A 208 -8.49 -31.01 -10.64
CA PRO A 208 -8.27 -30.79 -12.06
C PRO A 208 -9.53 -30.22 -12.74
N ILE A 209 -9.33 -29.40 -13.76
CA ILE A 209 -10.40 -28.81 -14.60
C ILE A 209 -10.27 -29.32 -16.03
N GLY A 210 -11.38 -29.76 -16.61
CA GLY A 210 -11.42 -30.16 -18.02
C GLY A 210 -10.99 -29.03 -18.96
N ASN A 211 -10.33 -29.34 -20.07
CA ASN A 211 -9.83 -28.36 -21.05
C ASN A 211 -8.76 -27.37 -20.54
N CYS A 212 -8.25 -27.52 -19.31
CA CYS A 212 -7.05 -26.88 -18.80
C CYS A 212 -5.84 -27.84 -18.82
N LYS A 213 -4.62 -27.30 -18.88
CA LYS A 213 -3.41 -28.04 -18.55
C LYS A 213 -3.26 -28.08 -17.02
N ASN A 214 -3.65 -29.20 -16.43
CA ASN A 214 -3.61 -29.38 -14.98
C ASN A 214 -2.22 -29.81 -14.51
N VAL A 215 -1.74 -29.17 -13.45
CA VAL A 215 -0.47 -29.46 -12.79
C VAL A 215 -0.78 -29.69 -11.32
N ARG A 216 -0.53 -30.91 -10.85
CA ARG A 216 -0.68 -31.23 -9.43
C ARG A 216 0.58 -30.78 -8.69
N MET A 217 0.41 -29.87 -7.74
CA MET A 217 1.47 -29.39 -6.85
C MET A 217 1.45 -30.23 -5.57
N GLU A 218 2.22 -31.30 -5.51
CA GLU A 218 2.26 -32.19 -4.35
C GLU A 218 2.89 -31.50 -3.14
N SER A 219 2.26 -31.65 -1.96
CA SER A 219 2.71 -31.04 -0.71
C SER A 219 2.81 -29.51 -0.75
N PHE A 220 1.98 -28.86 -1.57
CA PHE A 220 1.77 -27.42 -1.52
C PHE A 220 0.58 -27.09 -0.62
N GLY A 221 0.83 -26.30 0.42
CA GLY A 221 -0.19 -25.54 1.13
C GLY A 221 -0.57 -24.25 0.38
N HIS A 222 -1.58 -23.54 0.90
CA HIS A 222 -2.13 -22.35 0.22
C HIS A 222 -1.13 -21.22 0.04
N THR A 223 -0.23 -21.04 1.03
CA THR A 223 0.75 -19.95 1.09
C THR A 223 2.05 -20.26 0.34
N ASP A 224 2.25 -21.51 -0.09
CA ASP A 224 3.51 -21.99 -0.65
C ASP A 224 3.74 -21.50 -2.09
N TYR A 225 2.67 -21.11 -2.79
CA TYR A 225 2.72 -20.77 -4.21
C TYR A 225 3.58 -19.56 -4.52
N TRP A 226 3.59 -18.53 -3.67
CA TRP A 226 4.44 -17.35 -3.89
C TRP A 226 5.92 -17.64 -3.61
N PRO A 227 6.32 -18.13 -2.42
CA PRO A 227 7.73 -18.43 -2.14
C PRO A 227 8.33 -19.48 -3.08
N ARG A 228 7.50 -20.38 -3.64
CA ARG A 228 7.91 -21.45 -4.56
C ARG A 228 7.41 -21.21 -5.98
N LEU A 229 7.17 -19.95 -6.38
CA LEU A 229 6.61 -19.59 -7.69
C LEU A 229 7.41 -20.19 -8.85
N GLU A 230 8.73 -20.23 -8.75
CA GLU A 230 9.59 -20.86 -9.76
C GLU A 230 9.22 -22.33 -10.02
N GLN A 231 8.93 -23.10 -8.97
CA GLN A 231 8.54 -24.50 -9.10
C GLN A 231 7.20 -24.63 -9.85
N VAL A 232 6.26 -23.72 -9.59
CA VAL A 232 4.95 -23.69 -10.26
C VAL A 232 5.10 -23.34 -11.74
N LEU A 233 5.90 -22.32 -12.07
CA LEU A 233 6.14 -21.88 -13.45
C LEU A 233 6.83 -22.98 -14.27
N ARG A 234 7.82 -23.64 -13.67
CA ARG A 234 8.53 -24.76 -14.30
C ARG A 234 7.62 -25.96 -14.53
N ALA A 235 6.85 -26.38 -13.52
CA ALA A 235 5.96 -27.54 -13.62
C ALA A 235 4.81 -27.30 -14.61
N SER A 236 4.30 -26.07 -14.69
CA SER A 236 3.30 -25.69 -15.69
C SER A 236 3.85 -25.55 -17.09
N GLY A 237 5.16 -25.31 -17.25
CA GLY A 237 5.76 -24.95 -18.53
C GLY A 237 5.22 -23.61 -19.04
N PHE A 238 5.03 -22.66 -18.12
CA PHE A 238 4.53 -21.32 -18.42
C PHE A 238 5.47 -20.63 -19.41
N HIS A 239 4.96 -20.17 -20.55
CA HIS A 239 5.79 -19.78 -21.68
C HIS A 239 6.64 -18.53 -21.44
N GLY A 240 6.19 -17.64 -20.55
CA GLY A 240 6.98 -16.49 -20.11
C GLY A 240 8.23 -16.87 -19.30
N TYR A 241 8.31 -18.12 -18.82
CA TYR A 241 9.45 -18.63 -18.06
C TYR A 241 10.37 -19.46 -18.97
N LYS A 242 11.52 -18.88 -19.35
CA LYS A 242 12.63 -19.65 -19.91
C LYS A 242 13.32 -20.37 -18.74
N SER A 243 13.53 -21.67 -18.84
CA SER A 243 14.24 -22.45 -17.83
C SER A 243 15.66 -21.92 -17.67
N GLY A 244 15.85 -21.01 -16.72
CA GLY A 244 17.15 -20.68 -16.18
C GLY A 244 17.67 -21.84 -15.35
N LEU A 245 18.99 -21.84 -15.10
CA LEU A 245 19.53 -22.56 -13.96
C LEU A 245 18.65 -22.22 -12.74
N PRO A 246 18.23 -23.20 -11.93
CA PRO A 246 17.48 -22.90 -10.71
C PRO A 246 18.22 -21.78 -10.01
N ALA A 247 17.51 -20.70 -9.63
CA ALA A 247 18.07 -19.81 -8.64
C ALA A 247 18.48 -20.75 -7.53
N SER A 248 19.81 -20.89 -7.34
CA SER A 248 20.35 -21.78 -6.32
C SER A 248 19.53 -21.50 -5.08
N ASN A 249 19.16 -22.54 -4.33
CA ASN A 249 18.75 -22.36 -2.94
C ASN A 249 19.93 -21.65 -2.26
N GLN A 250 20.09 -20.34 -2.48
CA GLN A 250 20.96 -19.50 -1.72
C GLN A 250 20.36 -19.66 -0.35
N PRO A 251 21.07 -20.28 0.59
CA PRO A 251 20.60 -20.27 1.95
C PRO A 251 20.42 -18.80 2.27
N GLN A 252 19.17 -18.35 2.36
CA GLN A 252 18.89 -17.13 3.11
C GLN A 252 19.59 -17.40 4.43
N LEU A 253 20.61 -16.61 4.72
CA LEU A 253 21.30 -16.67 6.00
C LEU A 253 20.19 -16.43 7.03
N ILE A 254 19.68 -17.51 7.61
CA ILE A 254 18.73 -17.44 8.71
C ILE A 254 19.58 -17.00 9.89
N ILE A 255 19.79 -15.69 9.98
CA ILE A 255 20.39 -15.07 11.16
C ILE A 255 19.40 -15.39 12.28
N LYS A 256 19.77 -16.29 13.19
CA LYS A 256 18.97 -16.55 14.39
C LYS A 256 18.96 -15.26 15.21
N ASN A 257 17.77 -14.70 15.45
CA ASN A 257 17.54 -13.43 16.13
C ASN A 257 18.23 -12.23 15.45
N PRO A 258 17.78 -11.83 14.25
CA PRO A 258 18.33 -10.66 13.59
C PRO A 258 18.06 -9.40 14.42
N ASP A 259 19.04 -8.49 14.46
CA ASP A 259 18.85 -7.20 15.12
C ASP A 259 17.74 -6.41 14.39
N PRO A 260 16.63 -6.06 15.07
CA PRO A 260 15.51 -5.37 14.46
C PRO A 260 15.83 -3.95 13.95
N VAL A 261 16.92 -3.35 14.43
CA VAL A 261 17.39 -2.02 13.97
C VAL A 261 18.04 -2.14 12.60
N VAL A 262 18.96 -3.10 12.45
CA VAL A 262 19.76 -3.27 11.22
C VAL A 262 18.95 -3.93 10.10
N THR A 263 17.98 -4.78 10.45
CA THR A 263 17.13 -5.48 9.46
C THR A 263 15.97 -4.65 8.92
N ASP A 264 15.81 -3.42 9.39
CA ASP A 264 14.82 -2.49 8.87
C ASP A 264 15.38 -1.72 7.67
N HIS A 265 15.52 -2.44 6.55
CA HIS A 265 16.14 -1.96 5.32
C HIS A 265 15.51 -0.66 4.78
N PHE A 266 14.24 -0.38 5.08
CA PHE A 266 13.58 0.83 4.62
C PHE A 266 14.14 2.11 5.25
N ILE A 267 14.72 2.03 6.45
CA ILE A 267 15.30 3.17 7.14
C ILE A 267 16.81 3.01 7.35
N TYR A 268 17.31 1.83 7.71
CA TYR A 268 18.72 1.62 8.04
C TYR A 268 19.59 1.81 6.79
N ASP A 269 19.33 1.04 5.74
CA ASP A 269 20.06 1.12 4.46
C ASP A 269 19.87 2.50 3.81
N LEU A 270 18.67 3.09 3.92
CA LEU A 270 18.44 4.45 3.43
C LEU A 270 19.36 5.46 4.15
N LEU A 271 19.40 5.42 5.48
CA LEU A 271 20.22 6.35 6.26
C LEU A 271 21.72 6.09 6.05
N GLU A 272 22.13 4.84 5.83
CA GLU A 272 23.51 4.48 5.46
C GLU A 272 23.93 5.17 4.15
N LEU A 273 23.06 5.14 3.14
CA LEU A 273 23.31 5.72 1.81
C LEU A 273 23.20 7.26 1.77
N THR A 274 22.74 7.90 2.84
CA THR A 274 22.58 9.37 2.89
C THR A 274 23.82 10.12 3.39
N SER A 275 23.87 11.43 3.16
CA SER A 275 24.93 12.28 3.71
C SER A 275 24.72 12.58 5.20
N ASP A 276 25.80 12.91 5.92
CA ASP A 276 25.71 13.35 7.32
C ASP A 276 24.79 14.54 7.51
N ARG A 277 24.71 15.43 6.51
CA ARG A 277 23.80 16.57 6.53
C ARG A 277 22.33 16.14 6.65
N ILE A 278 21.92 15.13 5.88
CA ILE A 278 20.56 14.57 5.92
C ILE A 278 20.33 13.85 7.25
N ARG A 279 21.27 12.99 7.68
CA ARG A 279 21.20 12.29 8.98
C ARG A 279 21.04 13.28 10.14
N ASN A 280 21.78 14.39 10.11
CA ASN A 280 21.68 15.46 11.10
C ASN A 280 20.32 16.17 11.09
N GLN A 281 19.65 16.33 9.93
CA GLN A 281 18.28 16.86 9.89
C GLN A 281 17.27 15.88 10.49
N VAL A 282 17.40 14.58 10.21
CA VAL A 282 16.57 13.55 10.87
C VAL A 282 16.77 13.63 12.39
N ALA A 283 18.02 13.58 12.86
CA ALA A 283 18.34 13.67 14.28
C ALA A 283 17.81 14.95 14.93
N LYS A 284 17.92 16.09 14.26
CA LYS A 284 17.37 17.39 14.71
C LYS A 284 15.87 17.29 15.01
N HIS A 285 15.09 16.70 14.12
CA HIS A 285 13.65 16.57 14.34
C HIS A 285 13.28 15.50 15.36
N LEU A 286 14.02 14.39 15.45
CA LEU A 286 13.77 13.39 16.50
C LEU A 286 14.03 13.96 17.89
N ARG A 287 15.10 14.75 18.07
CA ARG A 287 15.45 15.43 19.34
C ARG A 287 14.40 16.41 19.84
N SER A 288 13.44 16.83 19.02
CA SER A 288 12.35 17.69 19.49
C SER A 288 11.35 16.92 20.37
N SER A 289 11.35 15.59 20.34
CA SER A 289 10.55 14.77 21.24
C SER A 289 11.28 14.51 22.56
N SER A 290 10.56 14.69 23.66
CA SER A 290 11.03 14.37 25.02
C SER A 290 11.26 12.87 25.26
N TRP A 291 10.93 12.02 24.29
CA TRP A 291 11.08 10.56 24.36
C TRP A 291 12.35 10.07 23.66
N THR A 292 13.19 10.96 23.16
CA THR A 292 14.49 10.61 22.58
C THR A 292 15.64 10.83 23.53
N THR A 293 16.68 10.03 23.38
CA THR A 293 17.95 10.16 24.12
C THR A 293 19.13 10.47 23.18
N LEU A 294 18.85 10.95 21.97
CA LEU A 294 19.84 11.24 20.93
C LEU A 294 20.76 12.41 21.32
N GLU A 295 22.02 12.10 21.61
CA GLU A 295 23.10 13.07 21.78
C GLU A 295 23.52 13.70 20.43
N THR A 296 24.36 14.75 20.46
CA THR A 296 24.84 15.46 19.27
C THR A 296 25.64 14.57 18.33
N ASP A 297 26.55 13.75 18.88
CA ASP A 297 27.21 12.68 18.14
C ASP A 297 26.37 11.40 18.25
N HIS A 298 26.08 10.77 17.12
CA HIS A 298 25.20 9.61 17.08
C HIS A 298 25.59 8.68 15.96
N SER A 299 25.72 7.39 16.28
CA SER A 299 25.91 6.37 15.25
C SER A 299 24.62 6.16 14.46
N LEU A 300 24.76 5.67 13.22
CA LEU A 300 23.63 5.24 12.38
C LEU A 300 22.69 4.30 13.14
N TYR A 301 23.27 3.37 13.92
CA TYR A 301 22.51 2.44 14.74
C TYR A 301 21.63 3.14 15.78
N LEU A 302 22.19 4.09 16.53
CA LEU A 302 21.45 4.82 17.56
C LEU A 302 20.35 5.69 16.93
N LEU A 303 20.63 6.34 15.80
CA LEU A 303 19.64 7.14 15.08
C LEU A 303 18.44 6.29 14.64
N THR A 304 18.69 5.15 14.00
CA THR A 304 17.63 4.25 13.55
C THR A 304 16.85 3.68 14.73
N LYS A 305 17.54 3.23 15.79
CA LYS A 305 16.92 2.69 17.00
C LYS A 305 15.98 3.70 17.65
N GLU A 306 16.41 4.95 17.79
CA GLU A 306 15.63 6.01 18.42
C GLU A 306 14.42 6.40 17.56
N PHE A 307 14.57 6.42 16.23
CA PHE A 307 13.44 6.55 15.32
C PHE A 307 12.41 5.44 15.54
N GLN A 308 12.87 4.18 15.60
CA GLN A 308 12.00 3.02 15.83
C GLN A 308 11.30 3.05 17.20
N LEU A 309 11.99 3.53 18.24
CA LEU A 309 11.48 3.63 19.61
C LEU A 309 10.46 4.76 19.80
N LEU A 310 10.58 5.85 19.03
CA LEU A 310 9.54 6.88 18.97
C LEU A 310 8.25 6.37 18.32
N GLY A 311 8.38 5.37 17.45
CA GLY A 311 7.26 4.64 16.87
C GLY A 311 6.52 3.81 17.92
N GLY A 312 5.22 4.09 18.12
CA GLY A 312 4.36 3.28 18.99
C GLY A 312 4.33 3.76 20.45
N HIS A 313 3.63 3.01 21.30
CA HIS A 313 3.52 3.34 22.72
C HIS A 313 4.77 2.88 23.49
N CYS A 314 5.33 3.74 24.36
CA CYS A 314 6.56 3.43 25.11
C CYS A 314 6.47 2.10 25.89
N LEU A 315 5.36 1.85 26.60
CA LEU A 315 5.10 0.57 27.29
C LEU A 315 5.04 -0.63 26.34
N ALA A 316 4.49 -0.46 25.14
CA ALA A 316 4.41 -1.54 24.15
C ALA A 316 5.80 -1.83 23.54
N ASN A 317 6.62 -0.81 23.34
CA ASN A 317 8.01 -0.97 22.90
C ASN A 317 8.86 -1.64 23.98
N LEU A 318 8.64 -1.28 25.25
CA LEU A 318 9.29 -1.91 26.41
C LEU A 318 8.92 -3.41 26.50
N ALA A 319 7.63 -3.74 26.38
CA ALA A 319 7.16 -5.12 26.38
C ALA A 319 7.72 -5.93 25.21
N ARG A 320 7.81 -5.33 24.01
CA ARG A 320 8.43 -5.94 22.83
C ARG A 320 9.97 -5.98 22.90
N ARG A 321 10.58 -5.27 23.85
CA ARG A 321 12.04 -5.02 23.95
C ARG A 321 12.66 -4.44 22.68
N ARG A 322 11.85 -3.81 21.81
CA ARG A 322 12.28 -3.18 20.54
C ARG A 322 11.26 -2.15 20.06
N GLY A 323 11.72 -1.20 19.25
CA GLY A 323 10.87 -0.25 18.54
C GLY A 323 10.03 -0.89 17.43
N LEU A 324 9.19 -0.08 16.79
CA LEU A 324 8.45 -0.48 15.59
C LEU A 324 9.33 -0.38 14.35
N LYS A 325 9.13 -1.27 13.37
CA LYS A 325 9.75 -1.12 12.05
C LYS A 325 9.24 0.16 11.36
N TYR A 326 10.02 0.74 10.46
CA TYR A 326 9.70 1.97 9.75
C TYR A 326 8.32 1.91 9.08
N LEU A 327 8.01 0.82 8.39
CA LEU A 327 6.72 0.68 7.73
C LEU A 327 5.54 0.60 8.73
N GLN A 328 5.75 -0.02 9.89
CA GLN A 328 4.76 -0.04 10.98
C GLN A 328 4.56 1.37 11.56
N ILE A 329 5.61 2.19 11.59
CA ILE A 329 5.52 3.60 11.98
C ILE A 329 4.72 4.38 10.96
N LEU A 330 4.98 4.21 9.66
CA LEU A 330 4.19 4.85 8.62
C LEU A 330 2.72 4.43 8.72
N LEU A 331 2.42 3.13 8.93
CA LEU A 331 1.06 2.64 9.08
C LEU A 331 0.34 3.29 10.27
N MET A 332 1.02 3.31 11.42
CA MET A 332 0.53 3.99 12.62
C MET A 332 0.26 5.49 12.37
N LEU A 333 1.12 6.17 11.61
CA LEU A 333 0.90 7.57 11.23
C LEU A 333 -0.28 7.72 10.25
N THR A 334 -0.44 6.81 9.29
CA THR A 334 -1.58 6.86 8.36
C THR A 334 -2.91 6.61 9.06
N GLU A 335 -2.95 5.67 10.02
CA GLU A 335 -4.11 5.49 10.90
C GLU A 335 -4.39 6.74 11.72
N HIS A 336 -3.34 7.43 12.17
CA HIS A 336 -3.47 8.66 12.95
C HIS A 336 -4.11 9.80 12.16
N TYR A 337 -3.74 9.94 10.88
CA TYR A 337 -4.27 10.97 9.98
C TYR A 337 -5.55 10.56 9.24
N ASP A 338 -6.14 9.40 9.58
CA ASP A 338 -7.33 8.82 8.95
C ASP A 338 -7.16 8.61 7.44
N LEU A 339 -5.96 8.14 7.03
CA LEU A 339 -5.54 7.92 5.64
C LEU A 339 -5.58 6.45 5.22
N VAL A 340 -6.28 5.60 5.98
CA VAL A 340 -6.27 4.13 5.78
C VAL A 340 -6.90 3.75 4.44
N ASP A 341 -7.92 4.49 4.00
CA ASP A 341 -8.62 4.21 2.74
C ASP A 341 -7.75 4.52 1.52
N GLU A 342 -6.86 5.52 1.63
CA GLU A 342 -5.93 5.97 0.58
C GLU A 342 -4.66 5.11 0.48
N LEU A 343 -4.43 4.21 1.45
CA LEU A 343 -3.29 3.28 1.42
C LEU A 343 -3.34 2.34 0.21
N HIS A 344 -4.53 1.98 -0.25
CA HIS A 344 -4.68 1.11 -1.42
C HIS A 344 -3.97 1.68 -2.65
N ASP A 345 -4.01 3.00 -2.81
CA ASP A 345 -3.39 3.73 -3.93
C ASP A 345 -1.86 3.84 -3.82
N CYS A 346 -1.27 3.33 -2.74
CA CYS A 346 0.18 3.32 -2.47
C CYS A 346 0.74 1.91 -2.64
N ALA A 347 1.44 1.66 -3.75
CA ALA A 347 2.18 0.42 -4.01
C ALA A 347 3.61 0.44 -3.46
N ARG A 348 4.17 1.63 -3.17
CA ARG A 348 5.55 1.82 -2.71
C ARG A 348 5.62 2.66 -1.44
N VAL A 349 6.67 2.45 -0.66
CA VAL A 349 6.95 3.23 0.57
C VAL A 349 6.97 4.74 0.28
N ILE A 350 7.62 5.16 -0.81
CA ILE A 350 7.71 6.57 -1.20
C ILE A 350 6.33 7.21 -1.46
N GLU A 351 5.35 6.44 -1.94
CA GLU A 351 3.99 6.95 -2.19
C GLU A 351 3.23 7.15 -0.88
N MET A 352 3.48 6.31 0.12
CA MET A 352 2.93 6.42 1.47
C MET A 352 3.55 7.58 2.24
N GLU A 353 4.87 7.74 2.15
CA GLU A 353 5.59 8.91 2.67
C GLU A 353 5.04 10.20 2.05
N GLY A 354 4.92 10.25 0.72
CA GLY A 354 4.38 11.41 0.00
C GLY A 354 2.93 11.72 0.39
N LEU A 355 2.09 10.71 0.61
CA LEU A 355 0.72 10.87 1.12
C LEU A 355 0.70 11.49 2.53
N LEU A 356 1.51 10.97 3.44
CA LEU A 356 1.64 11.48 4.82
C LEU A 356 2.12 12.93 4.84
N ILE A 357 3.13 13.24 4.03
CA ILE A 357 3.72 14.59 3.97
C ILE A 357 2.72 15.57 3.38
N SER A 358 2.08 15.21 2.27
CA SER A 358 1.02 16.02 1.66
C SER A 358 -0.08 16.33 2.66
N LYS A 359 -0.54 15.33 3.43
CA LYS A 359 -1.53 15.53 4.49
C LYS A 359 -1.00 16.43 5.61
N GLY A 360 0.23 16.22 6.08
CA GLY A 360 0.85 17.00 7.14
C GLY A 360 0.96 18.49 6.79
N PHE A 361 1.42 18.80 5.57
CA PHE A 361 1.51 20.17 5.06
C PHE A 361 0.12 20.78 4.81
N HIS A 362 -0.80 20.02 4.22
CA HIS A 362 -2.18 20.46 4.01
C HIS A 362 -2.86 20.81 5.34
N SER A 363 -2.75 19.96 6.35
CA SER A 363 -3.36 20.20 7.66
C SER A 363 -2.74 21.39 8.40
N SER A 364 -1.45 21.68 8.18
CA SER A 364 -0.77 22.79 8.86
C SER A 364 -0.91 24.14 8.13
N PHE A 365 -0.94 24.14 6.80
CA PHE A 365 -0.82 25.36 5.98
C PHE A 365 -1.93 25.53 4.92
N GLY A 366 -2.82 24.55 4.77
CA GLY A 366 -3.91 24.54 3.79
C GLY A 366 -3.49 24.06 2.40
N GLU A 367 -4.47 23.98 1.49
CA GLU A 367 -4.33 23.43 0.13
C GLU A 367 -3.38 24.21 -0.79
N GLY A 368 -3.23 25.51 -0.58
CA GLY A 368 -2.40 26.37 -1.43
C GLY A 368 -0.88 26.23 -1.22
N HIS A 369 -0.45 25.35 -0.30
CA HIS A 369 0.96 25.12 -0.02
C HIS A 369 1.58 24.19 -1.07
N VAL A 370 2.80 24.49 -1.51
CA VAL A 370 3.48 23.75 -2.60
C VAL A 370 3.72 22.26 -2.31
N LEU A 371 3.77 21.88 -1.04
CA LEU A 371 3.90 20.49 -0.59
C LEU A 371 2.57 19.87 -0.12
N ALA A 372 1.44 20.57 -0.23
CA ALA A 372 0.14 20.05 0.19
C ALA A 372 -0.51 19.12 -0.85
N SER A 373 -0.11 19.20 -2.12
CA SER A 373 -0.60 18.32 -3.20
C SER A 373 0.28 17.08 -3.36
N LYS A 374 -0.31 15.88 -3.18
CA LYS A 374 0.37 14.59 -3.40
C LYS A 374 0.85 14.45 -4.85
N GLN A 375 0.11 14.97 -5.83
CA GLN A 375 0.43 14.80 -7.25
C GLN A 375 1.64 15.65 -7.65
N ASP A 376 1.74 16.85 -7.07
CA ASP A 376 2.73 17.83 -7.51
C ASP A 376 3.98 17.84 -6.63
N ILE A 377 3.96 17.18 -5.46
CA ILE A 377 5.06 17.24 -4.49
C ILE A 377 6.41 16.83 -5.09
N VAL A 378 6.43 15.83 -5.97
CA VAL A 378 7.65 15.35 -6.64
C VAL A 378 8.19 16.41 -7.59
N GLN A 379 7.34 17.00 -8.43
CA GLN A 379 7.73 18.05 -9.38
C GLN A 379 8.26 19.29 -8.65
N HIS A 380 7.61 19.70 -7.55
CA HIS A 380 8.07 20.81 -6.73
C HIS A 380 9.44 20.52 -6.10
N LEU A 381 9.71 19.27 -5.68
CA LEU A 381 10.97 18.85 -5.09
C LEU A 381 12.14 18.75 -6.08
N GLU A 382 11.86 18.57 -7.36
CA GLU A 382 12.87 18.63 -8.42
C GLU A 382 13.41 20.06 -8.59
N VAL A 383 12.54 21.06 -8.47
CA VAL A 383 12.88 22.48 -8.67
C VAL A 383 13.33 23.16 -7.37
N MET A 384 12.91 22.67 -6.21
CA MET A 384 13.23 23.26 -4.91
C MET A 384 14.65 22.90 -4.45
N SER A 385 15.39 23.91 -3.97
CA SER A 385 16.70 23.66 -3.35
C SER A 385 16.54 22.90 -2.03
N GLU A 386 17.54 22.09 -1.67
CA GLU A 386 17.55 21.33 -0.41
C GLU A 386 17.31 22.23 0.81
N LYS A 387 17.97 23.39 0.85
CA LYS A 387 17.82 24.36 1.93
C LYS A 387 16.37 24.85 2.05
N ALA A 388 15.76 25.21 0.92
CA ALA A 388 14.38 25.69 0.90
C ALA A 388 13.40 24.60 1.35
N TYR A 389 13.66 23.33 1.01
CA TYR A 389 12.85 22.21 1.47
C TYR A 389 12.94 22.02 2.99
N PHE A 390 14.15 21.97 3.54
CA PHE A 390 14.33 21.82 4.99
C PHE A 390 13.74 22.98 5.79
N GLU A 391 13.75 24.21 5.25
CA GLU A 391 13.04 25.34 5.85
C GLU A 391 11.51 25.11 5.91
N GLN A 392 10.90 24.47 4.90
CA GLN A 392 9.48 24.10 4.98
C GLN A 392 9.23 23.00 6.01
N VAL A 393 10.13 22.02 6.12
CA VAL A 393 10.02 20.94 7.12
C VAL A 393 10.18 21.50 8.54
N ASP A 394 11.07 22.46 8.74
CA ASP A 394 11.20 23.20 10.01
C ASP A 394 9.93 23.95 10.37
N ALA A 395 9.31 24.63 9.40
CA ALA A 395 8.04 25.30 9.60
C ALA A 395 6.93 24.31 9.99
N LEU A 396 6.90 23.12 9.36
CA LEU A 396 5.96 22.04 9.70
C LEU A 396 6.21 21.52 11.13
N ALA A 397 7.46 21.30 11.52
CA ALA A 397 7.79 20.88 12.88
C ALA A 397 7.33 21.92 13.92
N ALA A 398 7.53 23.21 13.61
CA ALA A 398 7.08 24.30 14.46
C ALA A 398 5.54 24.35 14.56
N SER A 399 4.80 24.20 13.45
CA SER A 399 3.33 24.20 13.48
C SER A 399 2.79 23.03 14.32
N LEU A 400 3.32 21.82 14.12
CA LEU A 400 2.88 20.63 14.87
C LEU A 400 3.17 20.75 16.38
N THR A 401 4.26 21.43 16.74
CA THR A 401 4.61 21.70 18.14
C THR A 401 3.74 22.81 18.72
N VAL A 402 3.57 23.94 18.04
CA VAL A 402 2.78 25.09 18.52
C VAL A 402 1.29 24.76 18.64
N THR A 403 0.72 23.97 17.71
CA THR A 403 -0.69 23.53 17.79
C THR A 403 -0.94 22.62 18.99
N SER A 404 0.10 21.95 19.52
CA SER A 404 0.02 21.19 20.77
C SER A 404 0.02 22.06 22.03
N TYR A 405 0.52 23.31 21.94
CA TYR A 405 0.60 24.26 23.05
C TYR A 405 -0.51 25.33 23.04
N PHE A 406 -1.08 25.68 21.88
CA PHE A 406 -2.03 26.78 21.77
C PHE A 406 -3.41 26.32 21.26
N SER A 407 -4.30 26.05 22.22
CA SER A 407 -5.73 26.26 22.03
C SER A 407 -6.12 27.63 22.59
N THR A 408 -5.87 28.71 21.85
CA THR A 408 -6.60 30.00 21.97
C THR A 408 -6.41 30.85 20.71
N PRO A 409 -7.42 31.67 20.34
CA PRO A 409 -7.48 32.34 19.04
C PRO A 409 -6.53 33.54 18.97
N SER A 410 -5.97 33.76 17.78
CA SER A 410 -5.12 34.89 17.38
C SER A 410 -3.62 34.73 17.64
N ALA A 411 -2.95 33.96 16.79
CA ALA A 411 -1.59 34.26 16.36
C ALA A 411 -1.59 34.55 14.84
N PRO A 412 -0.84 35.56 14.35
CA PRO A 412 -0.74 35.83 12.92
C PRO A 412 -0.12 34.65 12.19
N ALA A 413 -0.66 34.29 11.02
CA ALA A 413 -0.17 33.18 10.21
C ALA A 413 1.30 33.41 9.78
N PRO A 414 2.18 32.39 9.85
CA PRO A 414 3.51 32.49 9.29
C PRO A 414 3.45 32.71 7.78
N VAL A 415 4.40 33.46 7.22
CA VAL A 415 4.49 33.73 5.78
C VAL A 415 5.22 32.56 5.11
N TYR A 416 4.49 31.72 4.37
CA TYR A 416 5.02 30.57 3.62
C TYR A 416 4.75 30.70 2.12
N ARG A 417 5.50 29.93 1.32
CA ARG A 417 5.49 30.00 -0.15
C ARG A 417 4.19 29.40 -0.69
N LYS A 418 3.33 30.24 -1.25
CA LYS A 418 2.10 29.84 -1.94
C LYS A 418 2.41 29.45 -3.39
N ALA A 419 1.67 28.50 -3.95
CA ALA A 419 1.73 28.22 -5.37
C ALA A 419 1.34 29.48 -6.17
N HIS A 420 2.17 29.92 -7.10
CA HIS A 420 1.81 31.01 -8.02
C HIS A 420 0.91 30.44 -9.12
N SER A 421 -0.39 30.72 -9.07
CA SER A 421 -1.28 30.53 -10.22
C SER A 421 -1.11 31.70 -11.19
N THR A 422 -0.45 31.46 -12.32
CA THR A 422 -0.52 32.38 -13.47
C THR A 422 -1.80 32.10 -14.25
N LEU A 423 -2.88 32.77 -13.88
CA LEU A 423 -4.05 32.99 -14.73
C LEU A 423 -4.61 34.37 -14.42
N THR A 424 -4.14 35.35 -15.19
CA THR A 424 -4.69 36.70 -15.23
C THR A 424 -6.09 36.67 -15.83
N SER A 425 -7.10 37.06 -15.04
CA SER A 425 -8.30 37.70 -15.59
C SER A 425 -8.64 38.90 -14.71
N LYS A 426 -8.46 40.09 -15.29
CA LYS A 426 -9.02 41.34 -14.80
C LYS A 426 -10.54 41.20 -14.72
N ASN A 427 -11.15 41.66 -13.63
CA ASN A 427 -12.35 42.49 -13.70
C ASN A 427 -12.46 43.34 -12.42
N LYS A 428 -12.67 44.64 -12.66
CA LYS A 428 -13.00 45.67 -11.68
C LYS A 428 -14.49 45.62 -11.36
N GLU A 429 -14.84 46.16 -10.20
CA GLU A 429 -16.14 46.71 -9.72
C GLU A 429 -16.51 46.11 -8.35
N LEU A 430 -17.05 46.82 -7.37
CA LEU A 430 -17.29 48.24 -7.11
C LEU A 430 -17.53 48.34 -5.60
N THR A 431 -17.05 49.39 -4.96
CA THR A 431 -17.25 49.68 -3.52
C THR A 431 -18.65 50.19 -3.23
N LEU A 432 -19.27 49.73 -2.13
CA LEU A 432 -20.26 50.52 -1.39
C LEU A 432 -20.06 50.36 0.12
N ALA A 433 -19.78 51.47 0.78
CA ALA A 433 -19.63 51.57 2.23
C ALA A 433 -21.01 51.79 2.90
N SER A 434 -21.21 51.24 4.10
CA SER A 434 -22.03 51.85 5.16
C SER A 434 -21.76 51.19 6.51
N ALA A 435 -21.81 52.00 7.55
CA ALA A 435 -21.24 51.77 8.88
C ALA A 435 -22.23 51.25 9.94
N THR A 436 -21.63 50.65 10.99
CA THR A 436 -22.06 50.52 12.39
C THR A 436 -23.29 49.67 12.77
N ARG A 437 -23.04 48.55 13.48
CA ARG A 437 -23.46 48.23 14.87
C ARG A 437 -23.19 46.75 15.20
N LEU A 438 -22.52 46.48 16.32
CA LEU A 438 -22.46 45.18 17.03
C LEU A 438 -23.27 45.33 18.35
N PRO A 439 -23.70 44.25 19.04
CA PRO A 439 -23.50 42.83 18.75
C PRO A 439 -24.77 41.96 18.82
N SER A 440 -24.83 40.90 18.01
CA SER A 440 -25.58 39.68 18.36
C SER A 440 -24.73 38.46 18.07
N LEU A 441 -24.23 37.88 19.16
CA LEU A 441 -23.52 36.61 19.22
C LEU A 441 -24.51 35.47 18.94
N THR A 442 -24.59 35.03 17.69
CA THR A 442 -24.95 33.66 17.30
C THR A 442 -25.02 33.59 15.78
N HIS A 443 -23.97 33.13 15.10
CA HIS A 443 -24.06 32.15 14.00
C HIS A 443 -22.69 31.87 13.36
N LEU A 444 -22.44 30.57 13.12
CA LEU A 444 -21.52 29.99 12.14
C LEU A 444 -20.02 30.09 12.41
N VAL A 445 -19.57 29.42 13.49
CA VAL A 445 -18.32 28.65 13.39
C VAL A 445 -18.66 27.36 12.64
N SER A 446 -18.00 27.10 11.51
CA SER A 446 -18.22 25.88 10.75
C SER A 446 -17.96 24.66 11.63
N THR A 447 -18.97 23.81 11.77
CA THR A 447 -18.91 22.56 12.53
C THR A 447 -17.84 21.59 12.00
N GLU A 448 -17.33 21.81 10.78
CA GLU A 448 -16.18 21.10 10.21
C GLU A 448 -14.84 21.49 10.87
N ARG A 449 -14.60 22.76 11.19
CA ARG A 449 -13.38 23.18 11.90
C ARG A 449 -13.34 22.64 13.32
N ILE A 450 -14.50 22.55 13.97
CA ILE A 450 -14.62 21.98 15.31
C ILE A 450 -14.42 20.46 15.26
N LYS A 451 -14.95 19.75 14.25
CA LYS A 451 -14.67 18.32 14.07
C LYS A 451 -13.19 18.04 13.77
N ALA A 452 -12.54 18.84 12.92
CA ALA A 452 -11.11 18.74 12.63
C ALA A 452 -10.22 19.10 13.84
N ALA A 453 -10.66 20.03 14.69
CA ALA A 453 -10.01 20.37 15.95
C ALA A 453 -10.24 19.30 17.04
N VAL A 454 -11.40 18.63 17.04
CA VAL A 454 -11.72 17.58 18.01
C VAL A 454 -11.07 16.24 17.65
N THR A 455 -10.86 15.92 16.36
CA THR A 455 -9.93 14.84 15.96
C THR A 455 -8.49 15.15 16.38
N ASN A 456 -8.10 16.43 16.35
CA ASN A 456 -6.82 16.91 16.92
C ASN A 456 -6.76 16.89 18.47
N LEU A 457 -7.87 16.68 19.17
CA LEU A 457 -7.85 16.63 20.65
C LEU A 457 -7.52 15.23 21.19
N LYS A 458 -7.81 14.17 20.41
CA LYS A 458 -7.30 12.82 20.70
C LYS A 458 -5.85 12.61 20.26
N SER A 459 -5.29 13.51 19.45
CA SER A 459 -3.94 13.39 18.89
C SER A 459 -2.82 13.90 19.79
N ALA A 460 -3.13 14.73 20.79
CA ALA A 460 -2.13 15.34 21.68
C ALA A 460 -1.58 14.44 22.80
N VAL A 461 -1.96 13.15 22.85
CA VAL A 461 -1.54 12.21 23.92
C VAL A 461 -0.60 11.09 23.42
N LYS A 462 0.01 11.24 22.23
CA LYS A 462 1.16 10.41 21.81
C LYS A 462 2.38 11.29 21.47
N PRO A 463 3.25 11.59 22.45
CA PRO A 463 4.39 12.53 22.36
C PRO A 463 5.46 12.29 21.27
N GLY A 464 5.29 11.34 20.36
CA GLY A 464 6.24 11.05 19.27
C GLY A 464 5.85 11.59 17.89
N TYR A 465 4.56 11.89 17.63
CA TYR A 465 4.10 12.14 16.25
C TYR A 465 4.57 13.48 15.66
N SER A 466 4.65 14.53 16.48
CA SER A 466 5.15 15.85 16.08
C SER A 466 6.62 15.84 15.67
N ALA A 467 7.41 14.90 16.18
CA ALA A 467 8.81 14.67 15.79
C ALA A 467 8.92 13.72 14.59
N LEU A 468 8.09 12.67 14.54
CA LEU A 468 8.13 11.66 13.49
C LEU A 468 7.74 12.21 12.11
N ILE A 469 6.70 13.04 12.00
CA ILE A 469 6.25 13.54 10.68
C ILE A 469 7.33 14.39 9.97
N PRO A 470 7.97 15.38 10.62
CA PRO A 470 9.10 16.08 10.04
C PRO A 470 10.28 15.15 9.71
N ALA A 471 10.58 14.17 10.56
CA ALA A 471 11.65 13.21 10.29
C ALA A 471 11.33 12.33 9.06
N VAL A 472 10.09 11.87 8.90
CA VAL A 472 9.61 11.19 7.68
C VAL A 472 9.72 12.09 6.46
N ALA A 473 9.47 13.39 6.57
CA ALA A 473 9.65 14.33 5.47
C ALA A 473 11.11 14.40 4.99
N ILE A 474 12.08 14.40 5.91
CA ILE A 474 13.51 14.32 5.56
C ILE A 474 13.83 12.99 4.87
N LEU A 475 13.31 11.86 5.37
CA LEU A 475 13.52 10.54 4.77
C LEU A 475 12.92 10.44 3.37
N PHE A 476 11.73 11.02 3.14
CA PHE A 476 11.11 11.09 1.83
C PHE A 476 11.97 11.86 0.82
N TYR A 477 12.50 13.02 1.23
CA TYR A 477 13.42 13.79 0.41
C TYR A 477 14.66 12.98 0.03
N ALA A 478 15.27 12.32 1.02
CA ALA A 478 16.44 11.46 0.80
C ALA A 478 16.12 10.32 -0.17
N ARG A 479 15.00 9.63 0.04
CA ARG A 479 14.55 8.52 -0.78
C ARG A 479 14.31 8.94 -2.23
N LEU A 480 13.70 10.11 -2.43
CA LEU A 480 13.47 10.69 -3.74
C LEU A 480 14.80 11.04 -4.45
N LYS A 481 15.74 11.69 -3.76
CA LYS A 481 17.04 12.09 -4.35
C LYS A 481 17.94 10.91 -4.67
N LEU A 482 17.85 9.83 -3.91
CA LEU A 482 18.58 8.57 -4.17
C LEU A 482 17.89 7.68 -5.22
N ASN A 483 16.73 8.09 -5.75
CA ASN A 483 15.88 7.26 -6.61
C ASN A 483 15.62 5.86 -6.01
N ASN A 484 15.52 5.79 -4.68
CA ASN A 484 15.30 4.56 -3.96
C ASN A 484 13.79 4.28 -3.91
N GLU A 485 13.29 3.51 -4.87
CA GLU A 485 11.85 3.24 -4.99
C GLU A 485 11.26 2.42 -3.82
N GLY A 486 12.08 1.99 -2.85
CA GLY A 486 11.65 1.37 -1.59
C GLY A 486 10.88 0.06 -1.77
N LEU A 487 11.15 -0.69 -2.85
CA LEU A 487 10.57 -2.01 -3.12
C LEU A 487 11.52 -3.17 -2.80
N LEU A 488 12.74 -2.86 -2.34
CA LEU A 488 13.72 -3.85 -1.88
C LEU A 488 13.47 -4.27 -0.44
#